data_AF-A0A208XJE1-F1
#
_entry.id   AF-A0A208XJE1-F1
#
_cell.length_a   1.000
_cell.length_b   1.000
_cell.length_c   1.000
_cell.angle_alpha   90.00
_cell.angle_beta   90.00
_cell.angle_gamma   90.00
#
_symmetry.space_group_name_H-M   'P 1'
#
loop_
_entity.id
_entity.type
_entity.pdbx_description
1 polymer ?
#
loop_
_entity_poly.entity_id
_entity_poly.type
_entity_poly.pdbx_seq_one_letter_code
_entity_poly.pdbx_strand_id
1 'polypeptide(L)'
;MKKLVLAIGLAGCCAAAYAQQAPTREQATQALQNAMHREIQSMNNQQGFDGPAATNMARSLEVKSLDNCTPASQSVTCDVTTSADVKGNRREGKHRYEFYQQGGRWEARLPAS
;
A
#
# COMPACT_ATOMS: atom_id res chain seq x y z
N MET A 1 40.47 31.46 -31.78
CA MET A 1 39.06 31.25 -32.19
C MET A 1 38.76 29.77 -32.30
N LYS A 2 37.51 29.40 -32.03
CA LYS A 2 36.84 28.07 -32.08
C LYS A 2 36.93 27.15 -30.85
N LYS A 3 35.79 27.16 -30.14
CA LYS A 3 35.34 26.27 -29.07
C LYS A 3 34.99 24.90 -29.65
N LEU A 4 35.35 23.82 -28.97
CA LEU A 4 34.67 22.53 -29.08
C LEU A 4 34.32 22.07 -27.67
N VAL A 5 33.06 22.29 -27.32
CA VAL A 5 32.39 21.72 -26.16
C VAL A 5 32.02 20.29 -26.55
N LEU A 6 32.56 19.29 -25.86
CA LEU A 6 31.93 17.98 -25.79
C LEU A 6 31.41 17.76 -24.38
N ALA A 7 30.11 17.98 -24.23
CA ALA A 7 29.31 17.51 -23.13
C ALA A 7 29.23 15.98 -23.21
N ILE A 8 30.00 15.30 -22.35
CA ILE A 8 29.73 13.93 -21.93
C ILE A 8 28.98 14.11 -20.61
N GLY A 9 27.68 13.88 -20.53
CA GLY A 9 26.95 12.75 -21.08
C GLY A 9 26.40 12.00 -19.88
N LEU A 10 25.19 12.40 -19.48
CA LEU A 10 24.27 11.71 -18.58
C LEU A 10 24.84 11.28 -17.22
N ALA A 11 24.54 12.10 -16.21
CA ALA A 11 24.42 11.64 -14.84
C ALA A 11 23.64 10.33 -14.85
N GLY A 12 24.34 9.24 -14.48
CA GLY A 12 23.77 7.93 -14.26
C GLY A 12 22.86 7.95 -13.03
N CYS A 13 21.74 8.66 -13.10
CA CYS A 13 20.62 8.46 -12.22
C CYS A 13 19.88 7.23 -12.74
N CYS A 14 20.28 6.05 -12.27
CA CYS A 14 19.42 4.87 -12.07
C CYS A 14 20.29 3.63 -11.73
N ALA A 15 21.30 3.77 -10.88
CA ALA A 15 21.66 2.66 -10.00
C ALA A 15 20.73 2.72 -8.78
N ALA A 16 19.42 2.56 -9.00
CA ALA A 16 18.48 2.34 -7.92
C ALA A 16 18.76 0.93 -7.40
N ALA A 17 19.70 0.84 -6.46
CA ALA A 17 19.91 -0.33 -5.65
C ALA A 17 18.53 -0.83 -5.18
N TYR A 18 18.18 -2.03 -5.61
CA TYR A 18 16.95 -2.72 -5.28
C TYR A 18 16.98 -3.15 -3.81
N ALA A 19 17.06 -2.19 -2.89
CA ALA A 19 16.47 -2.40 -1.58
C ALA A 19 14.97 -2.32 -1.84
N GLN A 20 14.23 -3.40 -1.62
CA GLN A 20 12.77 -3.34 -1.55
C GLN A 20 12.40 -2.33 -0.47
N GLN A 21 12.22 -1.08 -0.87
CA GLN A 21 11.80 0.00 -0.02
C GLN A 21 10.34 -0.26 0.32
N ALA A 22 10.01 -0.14 1.60
CA ALA A 22 8.63 -0.25 2.06
C ALA A 22 7.72 0.72 1.29
N PRO A 23 6.43 0.42 1.10
CA PRO A 23 5.51 1.35 0.45
C PRO A 23 5.46 2.65 1.25
N THR A 24 5.21 3.77 0.57
CA THR A 24 4.85 5.01 1.26
C THR A 24 3.48 4.86 1.92
N ARG A 25 3.14 5.78 2.84
CA ARG A 25 1.82 5.81 3.49
C ARG A 25 0.67 5.84 2.48
N GLU A 26 0.82 6.64 1.42
CA GLU A 26 -0.17 6.80 0.36
C GLU A 26 -0.30 5.51 -0.44
N GLN A 27 0.83 4.89 -0.81
CA GLN A 27 0.85 3.60 -1.51
C GLN A 27 0.23 2.48 -0.69
N ALA A 28 0.56 2.42 0.61
CA ALA A 28 -0.02 1.47 1.55
C ALA A 28 -1.54 1.68 1.72
N THR A 29 -1.97 2.95 1.80
CA THR A 29 -3.40 3.30 1.87
C THR A 29 -4.12 2.80 0.63
N GLN A 30 -3.62 3.10 -0.56
CA GLN A 30 -4.22 2.63 -1.82
C GLN A 30 -4.24 1.10 -1.91
N ALA A 31 -3.13 0.45 -1.55
CA ALA A 31 -3.03 -1.02 -1.55
C ALA A 31 -4.07 -1.66 -0.62
N LEU A 32 -4.26 -1.11 0.59
CA LEU A 32 -5.25 -1.58 1.55
C LEU A 32 -6.68 -1.32 1.09
N GLN A 33 -6.97 -0.13 0.56
CA GLN A 33 -8.28 0.18 0.00
C GLN A 33 -8.65 -0.78 -1.13
N ASN A 34 -7.71 -1.08 -2.03
CA ASN A 34 -7.91 -2.04 -3.11
C ASN A 34 -8.13 -3.46 -2.57
N ALA A 35 -7.33 -3.90 -1.61
CA ALA A 35 -7.47 -5.20 -0.97
C ALA A 35 -8.83 -5.36 -0.28
N MET A 36 -9.25 -4.35 0.50
CA MET A 36 -10.57 -4.34 1.12
C MET A 36 -11.69 -4.32 0.10
N HIS A 37 -11.56 -3.55 -0.99
CA HIS A 37 -12.60 -3.51 -2.01
C HIS A 37 -12.79 -4.88 -2.68
N ARG A 38 -11.70 -5.61 -2.95
CA ARG A 38 -11.78 -6.99 -3.45
C ARG A 38 -12.44 -7.93 -2.45
N GLU A 39 -12.12 -7.81 -1.17
CA GLU A 39 -12.73 -8.61 -0.11
C GLU A 39 -14.23 -8.31 0.02
N ILE A 40 -14.61 -7.03 -0.04
CA ILE A 40 -16.03 -6.63 -0.03
C ILE A 40 -16.76 -7.22 -1.23
N GLN A 41 -16.15 -7.20 -2.42
CA GLN A 41 -16.73 -7.80 -3.62
C GLN A 41 -16.88 -9.32 -3.47
N SER A 42 -15.92 -10.02 -2.86
CA SER A 42 -16.01 -11.47 -2.62
C SER A 42 -17.10 -11.81 -1.61
N MET A 43 -17.29 -10.97 -0.59
CA MET A 43 -18.29 -11.12 0.46
C MET A 43 -19.68 -10.62 0.07
N ASN A 44 -19.82 -9.82 -0.99
CA ASN A 44 -21.09 -9.19 -1.36
C ASN A 44 -22.23 -10.17 -1.67
N ASN A 45 -21.90 -11.44 -1.94
CA ASN A 45 -22.87 -12.51 -2.18
C ASN A 45 -23.24 -13.30 -0.91
N GLN A 46 -22.66 -12.98 0.25
CA GLN A 46 -22.96 -13.62 1.53
C GLN A 46 -24.16 -12.97 2.21
N GLN A 47 -25.09 -13.80 2.69
CA GLN A 47 -26.30 -13.32 3.35
C GLN A 47 -25.94 -12.61 4.67
N GLY A 48 -26.44 -11.38 4.85
CA GLY A 48 -26.19 -10.57 6.05
C GLY A 48 -24.96 -9.67 5.98
N PHE A 49 -24.23 -9.64 4.85
CA PHE A 49 -23.15 -8.69 4.63
C PHE A 49 -23.67 -7.34 4.15
N ASP A 50 -23.30 -6.26 4.86
CA ASP A 50 -23.62 -4.88 4.47
C ASP A 50 -22.53 -4.33 3.54
N GLY A 51 -22.63 -4.69 2.26
CA GLY A 51 -21.71 -4.25 1.21
C GLY A 51 -21.55 -2.72 1.12
N PRO A 52 -22.62 -1.92 1.15
CA PRO A 52 -22.54 -0.46 1.16
C PRO A 52 -21.77 0.10 2.37
N ALA A 53 -22.06 -0.36 3.59
CA ALA A 53 -21.35 0.10 4.78
C ALA A 53 -19.86 -0.29 4.74
N ALA A 54 -19.56 -1.52 4.33
CA ALA A 54 -18.18 -1.98 4.19
C ALA A 54 -17.42 -1.19 3.10
N THR A 55 -18.08 -0.86 2.00
CA THR A 55 -17.51 -0.03 0.91
C THR A 55 -17.19 1.39 1.39
N ASN A 56 -18.09 2.01 2.16
CA ASN A 56 -17.84 3.34 2.72
C ASN A 56 -16.70 3.33 3.74
N MET A 57 -16.61 2.28 4.57
CA MET A 57 -15.49 2.08 5.48
C MET A 57 -14.17 1.91 4.71
N ALA A 58 -14.14 1.07 3.67
CA ALA A 58 -12.95 0.89 2.84
C ALA A 58 -12.50 2.19 2.17
N ARG A 59 -13.42 3.01 1.67
CA ARG A 59 -13.09 4.32 1.05
C ARG A 59 -12.54 5.34 2.05
N SER A 60 -12.99 5.28 3.30
CA SER A 60 -12.52 6.19 4.37
C SER A 60 -11.26 5.69 5.08
N LEU A 61 -10.76 4.51 4.71
CA LEU A 61 -9.54 3.95 5.28
C LEU A 61 -8.32 4.79 4.88
N GLU A 62 -7.52 5.14 5.88
CA GLU A 62 -6.28 5.88 5.76
C GLU A 62 -5.21 5.21 6.62
N VAL A 63 -4.00 5.05 6.09
CA VAL A 63 -2.86 4.62 6.90
C VAL A 63 -2.29 5.81 7.65
N LYS A 64 -2.22 5.71 8.99
CA LYS A 64 -1.63 6.73 9.87
C LYS A 64 -0.13 6.52 10.02
N SER A 65 0.31 5.27 10.21
CA SER A 65 1.72 4.93 10.35
C SER A 65 2.04 3.56 9.73
N LEU A 66 3.31 3.41 9.32
CA LEU A 66 3.93 2.18 8.89
C LEU A 66 5.17 1.98 9.76
N ASP A 67 5.14 0.98 10.64
CA ASP A 67 6.15 0.71 11.64
C ASP A 67 6.66 -0.73 11.51
N ASN A 68 7.83 -1.04 12.07
CA ASN A 68 8.39 -2.40 12.13
C ASN A 68 8.45 -3.13 10.77
N CYS A 69 8.66 -2.39 9.67
CA CYS A 69 8.71 -2.95 8.33
C CYS A 69 9.89 -3.91 8.16
N THR A 70 9.58 -5.18 7.91
CA THR A 70 10.54 -6.26 7.70
C THR A 70 10.47 -6.71 6.25
N PRO A 71 11.54 -6.53 5.45
CA PRO A 71 11.56 -7.03 4.08
C PRO A 71 11.60 -8.56 4.05
N ALA A 72 10.87 -9.15 3.11
CA ALA A 72 10.90 -10.56 2.75
C ALA A 72 11.13 -10.65 1.22
N SER A 73 11.61 -11.79 0.71
CA SER A 73 12.21 -11.91 -0.63
C SER A 73 11.55 -11.12 -1.78
N GLN A 74 10.21 -11.01 -1.82
CA GLN A 74 9.48 -10.19 -2.81
C GLN A 74 8.36 -9.33 -2.19
N SER A 75 8.37 -9.18 -0.87
CA SER A 75 7.36 -8.43 -0.12
C SER A 75 7.99 -7.68 1.06
N VAL A 76 7.19 -6.89 1.75
CA VAL A 76 7.59 -6.23 3.01
C VAL A 76 6.42 -6.34 3.95
N THR A 77 6.68 -6.80 5.16
CA THR A 77 5.65 -6.90 6.19
C THR A 77 5.82 -5.76 7.17
N CYS A 78 4.80 -4.91 7.31
CA CYS A 78 4.81 -3.78 8.23
C CYS A 78 3.68 -3.91 9.25
N ASP A 79 3.91 -3.37 10.44
CA ASP A 79 2.82 -3.05 11.35
C ASP A 79 2.20 -1.73 10.87
N VAL A 80 0.90 -1.75 10.60
CA VAL A 80 0.19 -0.63 10.00
C VAL A 80 -0.87 -0.15 10.98
N THR A 81 -0.84 1.14 11.28
CA THR A 81 -1.95 1.79 11.99
C THR A 81 -2.87 2.38 10.95
N THR A 82 -4.10 1.89 10.87
CA THR A 82 -5.14 2.40 9.98
C THR A 82 -6.17 3.20 10.76
N SER A 83 -6.85 4.11 10.07
CA SER A 83 -7.98 4.86 10.58
C SER A 83 -9.08 4.86 9.53
N ALA A 84 -10.31 4.54 9.91
CA ALA A 84 -11.46 4.49 8.99
C ALA A 84 -12.71 5.06 9.66
N ASP A 85 -13.67 5.55 8.87
CA ASP A 85 -14.99 5.94 9.37
C ASP A 85 -15.89 4.70 9.46
N VAL A 86 -16.42 4.45 10.65
CA VAL A 86 -17.38 3.37 10.91
C VAL A 86 -18.64 4.00 11.48
N LYS A 87 -19.63 4.21 10.62
CA LYS A 87 -20.94 4.81 10.97
C LYS A 87 -20.79 6.20 11.62
N GLY A 88 -19.98 7.07 11.04
CA GLY A 88 -19.75 8.44 11.51
C GLY A 88 -18.81 8.55 12.70
N ASN A 89 -18.13 7.46 13.08
CA ASN A 89 -17.11 7.45 14.12
C ASN A 89 -15.78 6.99 13.54
N ARG A 90 -14.75 7.83 13.66
CA ARG A 90 -13.38 7.50 13.30
C ARG A 90 -12.86 6.40 14.24
N ARG A 91 -12.48 5.26 13.69
CA ARG A 91 -11.90 4.13 14.41
C ARG A 91 -10.48 3.91 13.92
N GLU A 92 -9.57 3.67 14.87
CA GLU A 92 -8.19 3.30 14.57
C GLU A 92 -7.95 1.84 14.92
N GLY A 93 -7.14 1.17 14.10
CA GLY A 93 -6.75 -0.22 14.28
C GLY A 93 -5.29 -0.42 13.92
N LYS A 94 -4.59 -1.29 14.64
CA LYS A 94 -3.21 -1.68 14.32
C LYS A 94 -3.19 -3.12 13.87
N HIS A 95 -2.73 -3.35 12.65
CA HIS A 95 -2.68 -4.68 12.04
C HIS A 95 -1.39 -4.86 11.26
N ARG A 96 -0.89 -6.09 11.22
CA ARG A 96 0.28 -6.43 10.42
C ARG A 96 -0.17 -6.76 9.00
N TYR A 97 0.41 -6.10 8.02
CA TYR A 97 0.12 -6.33 6.60
C TYR A 97 1.38 -6.65 5.82
N GLU A 98 1.24 -7.55 4.87
CA GLU A 98 2.24 -7.81 3.85
C GLU A 98 1.93 -6.97 2.60
N PHE A 99 2.91 -6.20 2.17
CA PHE A 99 2.87 -5.40 0.96
C PHE A 99 3.79 -6.01 -0.09
N TYR A 100 3.32 -6.13 -1.32
CA TYR A 100 4.08 -6.69 -2.44
C TYR A 100 3.75 -5.94 -3.72
N GLN A 101 4.66 -5.99 -4.70
CA GLN A 101 4.41 -5.39 -6.00
C GLN A 101 3.81 -6.42 -6.96
N GLN A 102 2.71 -6.05 -7.62
CA GLN A 102 2.07 -6.87 -8.64
C GLN A 102 1.77 -6.00 -9.85
N GLY A 103 2.41 -6.23 -11.00
CA GLY A 103 2.17 -5.42 -12.21
C GLY A 103 2.45 -3.92 -12.02
N GLY A 104 3.49 -3.58 -11.25
CA GLY A 104 3.94 -2.19 -11.03
C GLY A 104 3.13 -1.39 -10.01
N ARG A 105 2.14 -1.99 -9.33
CA ARG A 105 1.40 -1.36 -8.21
C ARG A 105 1.65 -2.12 -6.91
N TRP A 106 1.54 -1.39 -5.79
CA TRP A 106 1.54 -2.00 -4.47
C TRP A 106 0.18 -2.66 -4.21
N GLU A 107 0.25 -3.88 -3.70
CA GLU A 107 -0.88 -4.65 -3.21
C GLU A 107 -0.63 -5.00 -1.75
N ALA A 108 -1.72 -5.16 -0.99
CA ALA A 108 -1.67 -5.50 0.42
C ALA A 108 -2.49 -6.76 0.69
N ARG A 109 -2.04 -7.57 1.64
CA ARG A 109 -2.79 -8.70 2.18
C ARG A 109 -2.43 -8.94 3.64
N LEU A 110 -3.29 -9.67 4.35
CA LEU A 110 -2.91 -10.19 5.66
C LEU A 110 -1.79 -11.22 5.47
N PRO A 111 -0.74 -11.20 6.32
CA PRO A 111 0.32 -12.20 6.25
C PRO A 111 -0.29 -13.59 6.49
N ALA A 112 0.16 -14.58 5.72
CA ALA A 112 -0.21 -15.97 5.96
C ALA A 112 0.26 -16.37 7.36
N SER A 113 -0.69 -16.78 8.21
CA SER A 113 -0.45 -17.31 9.56
C SER A 113 0.24 -18.65 9.53
#